data_AF-A0A0R1SPM8-F1
#
_entry.id   AF-A0A0R1SPM8-F1
#
_cell.length_a   1.000
_cell.length_b   1.000
_cell.length_c   1.000
_cell.angle_alpha   90.00
_cell.angle_beta   90.00
_cell.angle_gamma   90.00
#
_symmetry.space_group_name_H-M   'P 1'
#
loop_
_entity.id
_entity.type
_entity.pdbx_description
1 polymer ?
#
loop_
_entity_poly.entity_id
_entity_poly.type
_entity_poly.pdbx_seq_one_letter_code
_entity_poly.pdbx_strand_id
1 'polypeptide(L)'
;MFKSLIVSSLTLLLSVGSLAIVSNVKASEANDIETTASTEKVDPWTNTDIQAVVKVSNEKGAHLYTSDGKVIHNRRLAPWTSWYTDIARVASNKDNISNPVHKGTYYRVSTNEYVRGIDLVTPTYNQLR
;
A
#
# COMPACT_ATOMS: atom_id res chain seq x y z
N MET A 1 22.26 -54.92 17.67
CA MET A 1 22.00 -54.35 19.00
C MET A 1 21.30 -52.99 18.83
N PHE A 2 20.11 -52.89 19.43
CA PHE A 2 19.22 -51.76 19.77
C PHE A 2 19.24 -50.40 19.03
N LYS A 3 18.00 -49.97 18.67
CA LYS A 3 17.56 -48.64 18.19
C LYS A 3 17.55 -47.58 19.31
N SER A 4 17.78 -46.30 18.99
CA SER A 4 17.15 -45.08 19.59
C SER A 4 17.63 -43.85 18.80
N LEU A 5 16.86 -43.09 17.99
CA LEU A 5 15.81 -42.07 18.27
C LEU A 5 16.23 -40.97 19.25
N ILE A 6 16.32 -39.71 18.76
CA ILE A 6 15.57 -38.52 19.25
C ILE A 6 15.47 -37.49 18.10
N VAL A 7 14.24 -37.16 17.68
CA VAL A 7 13.89 -35.93 16.94
C VAL A 7 13.42 -34.93 17.99
N SER A 8 14.08 -33.77 18.12
CA SER A 8 13.61 -32.71 19.02
C SER A 8 12.81 -31.68 18.22
N SER A 9 11.51 -31.64 18.47
CA SER A 9 10.56 -30.66 17.94
C SER A 9 10.66 -29.37 18.76
N LEU A 10 10.85 -28.23 18.09
CA LEU A 10 10.89 -26.90 18.70
C LEU A 10 9.50 -26.26 18.62
N THR A 11 8.73 -26.33 19.71
CA THR A 11 7.46 -25.62 19.85
C THR A 11 7.70 -24.18 20.29
N LEU A 12 7.27 -23.21 19.48
CA LEU A 12 7.25 -21.80 19.86
C LEU A 12 5.85 -21.45 20.42
N LEU A 13 5.75 -21.20 21.73
CA LEU A 13 4.55 -20.62 22.34
C LEU A 13 4.48 -19.13 22.00
N LEU A 14 3.45 -18.70 21.27
CA LEU A 14 3.08 -17.29 21.24
C LEU A 14 2.18 -16.98 22.43
N SER A 15 2.73 -16.19 23.36
CA SER A 15 2.06 -15.61 24.51
C SER A 15 0.95 -14.67 24.07
N VAL A 16 -0.27 -14.87 24.58
CA VAL A 16 -1.36 -13.91 24.50
C VAL A 16 -1.30 -13.00 25.74
N GLY A 17 -0.73 -11.82 25.58
CA GLY A 17 -0.79 -10.76 26.57
C GLY A 17 -2.08 -9.96 26.40
N SER A 18 -3.03 -10.12 27.32
CA SER A 18 -4.23 -9.29 27.41
C SER A 18 -3.87 -7.92 27.98
N LEU A 19 -4.27 -6.82 27.32
CA LEU A 19 -4.26 -5.48 27.91
C LEU A 19 -5.70 -5.06 28.19
N ALA A 20 -6.07 -5.07 29.48
CA ALA A 20 -7.37 -4.58 29.95
C ALA A 20 -7.36 -3.05 29.99
N ILE A 21 -8.37 -2.41 29.38
CA ILE A 21 -8.69 -1.01 29.63
C ILE A 21 -9.84 -0.98 30.63
N VAL A 22 -9.56 -0.44 31.82
CA VAL A 22 -10.56 -0.11 32.85
C VAL A 22 -11.15 1.26 32.51
N SER A 23 -12.48 1.33 32.38
CA SER A 23 -13.23 2.58 32.50
C SER A 23 -14.39 2.37 33.48
N ASN A 24 -14.24 2.97 34.67
CA ASN A 24 -15.27 3.09 35.68
C ASN A 24 -16.26 4.21 35.29
N VAL A 25 -17.52 3.86 35.02
CA VAL A 25 -18.65 4.81 35.10
C VAL A 25 -19.83 4.10 35.75
N LYS A 26 -20.34 4.67 36.85
CA LYS A 26 -21.54 4.22 37.57
C LYS A 26 -22.80 4.81 36.94
N ALA A 27 -23.85 3.96 36.92
CA ALA A 27 -25.28 4.23 37.03
C ALA A 27 -26.13 4.51 35.76
N SER A 28 -27.04 3.54 35.58
CA SER A 28 -28.46 3.60 35.18
C SER A 28 -28.87 3.71 33.71
N GLU A 29 -29.69 2.70 33.36
CA GLU A 29 -30.78 2.63 32.38
C GLU A 29 -30.47 2.30 30.92
N ALA A 30 -31.27 1.34 30.45
CA ALA A 30 -31.11 0.50 29.28
C ALA A 30 -31.32 1.25 27.96
N ASN A 31 -30.53 0.90 26.95
CA ASN A 31 -31.02 0.50 25.64
C ASN A 31 -29.84 -0.08 24.85
N ASP A 32 -30.11 -1.19 24.17
CA ASP A 32 -29.16 -2.07 23.50
C ASP A 32 -28.18 -1.32 22.59
N ILE A 33 -26.92 -1.25 23.01
CA ILE A 33 -25.82 -0.81 22.14
C ILE A 33 -25.41 -2.01 21.31
N GLU A 34 -25.98 -2.12 20.12
CA GLU A 34 -25.39 -2.87 19.02
C GLU A 34 -23.98 -2.30 18.79
N THR A 35 -22.98 -2.97 19.36
CA THR A 35 -21.58 -2.68 19.11
C THR A 35 -21.27 -3.21 17.73
N THR A 36 -21.65 -2.47 16.70
CA THR A 36 -21.07 -2.61 15.36
C THR A 36 -19.63 -2.14 15.45
N ALA A 37 -18.73 -3.08 15.76
CA ALA A 37 -17.30 -2.90 15.54
C ALA A 37 -17.09 -2.71 14.04
N SER A 38 -17.10 -1.47 13.58
CA SER A 38 -16.67 -1.11 12.23
C SER A 38 -15.19 -1.46 12.13
N THR A 39 -14.91 -2.62 11.54
CA THR A 39 -13.60 -2.92 10.98
C THR A 39 -13.37 -1.88 9.89
N GLU A 40 -12.63 -0.81 10.20
CA GLU A 40 -12.28 0.18 9.20
C GLU A 40 -11.44 -0.52 8.13
N LYS A 41 -12.04 -0.70 6.95
CA LYS A 41 -11.35 -1.21 5.78
C LYS A 41 -10.32 -0.16 5.36
N VAL A 42 -9.10 -0.26 5.90
CA VAL A 42 -7.99 0.58 5.46
C VAL A 42 -7.78 0.35 3.96
N ASP A 43 -7.94 1.42 3.18
CA ASP A 43 -7.67 1.42 1.74
C ASP A 43 -6.18 1.07 1.55
N PRO A 44 -5.81 0.11 0.69
CA PRO A 44 -4.42 -0.15 0.33
C PRO A 44 -3.65 1.09 -0.18
N TRP A 45 -4.38 2.13 -0.59
CA TRP A 45 -3.85 3.32 -1.22
C TRP A 45 -4.21 4.59 -0.46
N THR A 46 -3.22 5.45 -0.29
CA THR A 46 -3.45 6.85 0.13
C THR A 46 -3.13 7.76 -1.04
N ASN A 47 -4.12 8.55 -1.48
CA ASN A 47 -3.96 9.54 -2.54
C ASN A 47 -3.72 10.93 -1.96
N THR A 48 -2.90 11.71 -2.64
CA THR A 48 -2.63 13.12 -2.33
C THR A 48 -2.66 13.90 -3.63
N ASP A 49 -3.48 14.94 -3.67
CA ASP A 49 -3.52 15.87 -4.80
C ASP A 49 -2.21 16.67 -4.84
N ILE A 50 -1.62 16.75 -6.02
CA ILE A 50 -0.38 17.48 -6.28
C ILE A 50 -0.49 18.21 -7.62
N GLN A 51 0.49 19.07 -7.90
CA GLN A 51 0.71 19.59 -9.24
C GLN A 51 2.21 19.55 -9.48
N ALA A 52 2.66 18.60 -10.28
CA ALA A 52 4.09 18.39 -10.50
C ALA A 52 4.40 17.84 -11.89
N VAL A 53 5.67 17.93 -12.25
CA VAL A 53 6.22 17.22 -13.40
C VAL A 53 7.21 16.16 -12.91
N VAL A 54 7.04 14.94 -13.42
CA VAL A 54 7.95 13.81 -13.21
C VAL A 54 8.66 13.48 -14.51
N LYS A 55 9.91 13.02 -14.43
CA LYS A 55 10.71 12.64 -15.60
C LYS A 55 11.18 11.20 -15.47
N VAL A 56 11.00 10.40 -16.52
CA VAL A 56 11.54 9.03 -16.59
C VAL A 56 13.06 9.07 -16.53
N SER A 57 13.65 8.30 -15.63
CA SER A 57 15.08 8.40 -15.26
C SER A 57 15.98 7.29 -15.83
N ASN A 58 15.46 6.47 -16.75
CA ASN A 58 16.20 5.33 -17.29
C ASN A 58 15.97 5.13 -18.80
N GLU A 59 16.94 4.47 -19.44
CA GLU A 59 16.97 4.18 -20.88
C GLU A 59 15.90 3.17 -21.33
N LYS A 60 15.36 2.38 -20.41
CA LYS A 60 14.36 1.37 -20.74
C LYS A 60 13.03 2.08 -20.94
N GLY A 61 12.67 3.05 -20.09
CA GLY A 61 11.34 3.63 -19.98
C GLY A 61 10.60 3.09 -18.75
N ALA A 62 9.40 3.59 -18.44
CA ALA A 62 8.70 3.21 -17.20
C ALA A 62 7.38 2.49 -17.47
N HIS A 63 7.14 1.36 -16.79
CA HIS A 63 5.87 0.65 -16.89
C HIS A 63 4.73 1.47 -16.28
N LEU A 64 3.54 1.29 -16.85
CA LEU A 64 2.31 1.84 -16.29
C LEU A 64 1.57 0.79 -15.50
N TYR A 65 0.83 1.28 -14.51
CA TYR A 65 0.05 0.50 -13.58
C TYR A 65 -1.37 1.03 -13.55
N THR A 66 -2.33 0.13 -13.48
CA THR A 66 -3.75 0.47 -13.30
C THR A 66 -4.03 1.05 -11.91
N SER A 67 -5.27 1.47 -11.67
CA SER A 67 -5.72 1.92 -10.35
C SER A 67 -5.66 0.82 -9.27
N ASP A 68 -5.75 -0.46 -9.63
CA ASP A 68 -5.57 -1.59 -8.71
C ASP A 68 -4.11 -2.08 -8.62
N GLY A 69 -3.17 -1.42 -9.32
CA GLY A 69 -1.74 -1.73 -9.24
C GLY A 69 -1.26 -2.86 -10.15
N LYS A 70 -2.06 -3.30 -11.13
CA LYS A 70 -1.64 -4.26 -12.16
C LYS A 70 -0.76 -3.58 -13.21
N VAL A 71 0.27 -4.29 -13.67
CA VAL A 71 1.11 -3.84 -14.78
C VAL A 71 0.31 -3.81 -16.08
N ILE A 72 0.43 -2.74 -16.85
CA ILE A 72 -0.09 -2.63 -18.22
C ILE A 72 1.04 -3.02 -19.18
N HIS A 73 1.00 -4.25 -19.72
CA HIS A 73 2.13 -4.81 -20.47
C HIS A 73 2.40 -4.13 -21.82
N ASN A 74 1.37 -3.66 -22.52
CA ASN A 74 1.50 -3.08 -23.87
C ASN A 74 1.60 -1.55 -23.88
N ARG A 75 1.94 -0.93 -22.74
CA ARG A 75 2.05 0.51 -22.60
C ARG A 75 3.13 0.89 -21.60
N ARG A 76 3.91 1.91 -21.94
CA ARG A 76 4.96 2.44 -21.07
C ARG A 76 5.25 3.90 -21.41
N LEU A 77 5.84 4.62 -20.47
CA LEU A 77 6.40 5.94 -20.73
C LEU A 77 7.76 5.78 -21.42
N ALA A 78 8.01 6.62 -22.42
CA ALA A 78 9.27 6.62 -23.13
C ALA A 78 10.42 7.10 -22.21
N PRO A 79 11.66 6.62 -22.42
CA PRO A 79 12.85 7.10 -21.72
C PRO A 79 12.95 8.62 -21.73
N TRP A 80 13.38 9.21 -20.61
CA TRP A 80 13.70 10.64 -20.49
C TRP A 80 12.57 11.62 -20.80
N THR A 81 11.33 11.15 -20.92
CA THR A 81 10.17 12.02 -21.14
C THR A 81 9.61 12.56 -19.82
N SER A 82 9.10 13.79 -19.88
CA SER A 82 8.45 14.47 -18.76
C SER A 82 6.94 14.36 -18.86
N TRP A 83 6.30 14.15 -17.71
CA TRP A 83 4.85 13.95 -17.60
C TRP A 83 4.31 14.77 -16.44
N TYR A 84 3.20 15.46 -16.69
CA TYR A 84 2.44 16.12 -15.64
C TYR A 84 1.76 15.07 -14.76
N THR A 85 1.72 15.32 -13.46
CA THR A 85 1.03 14.49 -12.49
C THR A 85 0.24 15.35 -11.49
N ASP A 86 -0.97 14.89 -11.22
CA ASP A 86 -1.91 15.55 -10.32
C ASP A 86 -2.24 14.72 -9.07
N ILE A 87 -1.81 13.45 -9.02
CA ILE A 87 -1.98 12.58 -7.87
C ILE A 87 -0.68 11.85 -7.58
N ALA A 88 -0.20 11.98 -6.34
CA ALA A 88 0.72 11.04 -5.72
C ALA A 88 -0.09 10.02 -4.93
N ARG A 89 0.22 8.73 -5.13
CA ARG A 89 -0.46 7.63 -4.49
C ARG A 89 0.53 6.71 -3.80
N VAL A 90 0.38 6.51 -2.50
CA VAL A 90 1.28 5.68 -1.69
C VAL A 90 0.65 4.32 -1.47
N ALA A 91 1.40 3.26 -1.81
CA ALA A 91 1.09 1.89 -1.44
C ALA A 91 1.64 1.59 -0.03
N SER A 92 0.75 1.39 0.94
CA SER A 92 1.09 1.18 2.35
C SER A 92 1.51 -0.26 2.70
N ASN A 93 1.61 -1.13 1.70
CA ASN A 93 1.47 -2.60 1.78
C ASN A 93 0.03 -3.02 2.04
N LYS A 94 -0.55 -3.65 1.03
CA LYS A 94 -1.58 -4.66 1.23
C LYS A 94 -1.23 -5.74 0.24
N ASP A 95 -0.95 -6.93 0.75
CA ASP A 95 -1.05 -8.14 -0.03
C ASP A 95 -2.48 -8.18 -0.58
N ASN A 96 -2.71 -7.55 -1.73
CA ASN A 96 -3.86 -7.89 -2.52
C ASN A 96 -3.52 -9.30 -3.00
N ILE A 97 -4.11 -10.30 -2.34
CA ILE A 97 -3.88 -11.74 -2.57
C ILE A 97 -3.95 -12.08 -4.08
N SER A 98 -4.61 -11.24 -4.88
CA SER A 98 -4.74 -11.35 -6.33
C SER A 98 -3.70 -10.58 -7.16
N ASN A 99 -3.02 -9.54 -6.64
CA ASN A 99 -2.02 -8.76 -7.37
C ASN A 99 -0.93 -8.21 -6.44
N PRO A 100 0.36 -8.52 -6.68
CA PRO A 100 1.45 -7.97 -5.90
C PRO A 100 1.62 -6.47 -6.22
N VAL A 101 1.08 -5.63 -5.35
CA VAL A 101 1.37 -4.18 -5.38
C VAL A 101 2.71 -3.95 -4.71
N HIS A 102 3.67 -3.38 -5.44
CA HIS A 102 4.94 -3.01 -4.83
C HIS A 102 4.76 -1.78 -3.93
N LYS A 103 5.34 -1.82 -2.72
CA LYS A 103 5.46 -0.66 -1.83
C LYS A 103 6.11 0.51 -2.55
N GLY A 104 5.61 1.71 -2.31
CA GLY A 104 6.21 2.95 -2.83
C GLY A 104 5.16 3.97 -3.25
N THR A 105 5.65 5.05 -3.86
CA THR A 105 4.80 6.11 -4.43
C THR A 105 4.61 5.87 -5.92
N TYR A 106 3.39 6.13 -6.38
CA TYR A 106 2.97 6.06 -7.77
C TYR A 106 2.42 7.43 -8.17
N TYR A 107 2.69 7.86 -9.39
CA TYR A 107 2.27 9.16 -9.91
C TYR A 107 1.30 8.98 -11.06
N ARG A 108 0.14 9.62 -11.01
CA ARG A 108 -0.86 9.55 -12.08
C ARG A 108 -0.36 10.32 -13.30
N VAL A 109 -0.38 9.68 -14.47
CA VAL A 109 0.05 10.28 -15.75
C VAL A 109 -1.05 10.27 -16.80
N SER A 110 -2.11 9.49 -16.56
CA SER A 110 -3.34 9.45 -17.34
C SER A 110 -4.48 8.94 -16.45
N THR A 111 -5.72 8.99 -16.94
CA THR A 111 -6.89 8.47 -16.22
C THR A 111 -6.68 7.00 -15.84
N ASN A 112 -6.63 6.73 -14.54
CA ASN A 112 -6.37 5.40 -13.97
C ASN A 112 -5.03 4.76 -14.35
N GLU A 113 -4.05 5.52 -14.83
CA GLU A 113 -2.71 5.03 -15.15
C GLU A 113 -1.64 5.75 -14.34
N TYR A 114 -0.77 4.95 -13.75
CA TYR A 114 0.22 5.42 -12.80
C TYR A 114 1.59 4.85 -13.12
N VAL A 115 2.63 5.63 -12.87
CA VAL A 115 4.03 5.21 -12.97
C VAL A 115 4.65 5.12 -11.58
N ARG A 116 5.55 4.17 -11.35
CA ARG A 116 6.25 4.07 -10.05
C ARG A 116 7.31 5.15 -9.91
N GLY A 117 7.40 5.73 -8.71
CA GLY A 117 8.40 6.73 -8.38
C GLY A 117 9.85 6.25 -8.50
N ILE A 118 10.12 4.93 -8.37
CA ILE A 118 11.47 4.38 -8.55
C ILE A 118 11.99 4.53 -9.99
N ASP A 119 11.09 4.63 -10.97
CA ASP A 119 11.42 4.79 -12.38
C ASP A 119 11.54 6.28 -12.79
N LEU A 120 11.47 7.20 -11.82
CA LEU A 120 11.38 8.64 -12.03
C LEU A 120 12.50 9.42 -11.32
N VAL A 121 12.73 10.64 -11.78
CA VAL A 121 13.40 11.69 -11.00
C VAL A 121 12.39 12.31 -10.03
N THR A 122 12.85 12.80 -8.88
CA THR A 122 12.04 13.54 -7.89
C THR A 122 11.12 14.57 -8.57
N PRO A 123 9.82 14.61 -8.21
CA PRO A 123 8.88 15.55 -8.81
C PRO A 123 9.30 17.02 -8.60
N THR A 124 9.11 17.83 -9.64
CA THR A 124 9.21 19.29 -9.56
C THR A 124 7.81 19.87 -9.34
N TYR A 125 7.56 20.46 -8.17
CA TYR A 125 6.23 20.91 -7.74
C TYR A 125 5.87 22.30 -8.25
N ASN A 126 4.56 22.58 -8.34
CA ASN A 126 3.96 23.86 -8.71
C ASN A 126 4.41 24.37 -10.09
N GLN A 127 4.77 23.45 -10.98
CA GLN A 127 5.10 23.78 -12.35
C GLN A 127 3.81 23.91 -13.17
N LEU A 128 3.62 25.06 -13.83
CA LEU A 128 2.52 25.27 -14.77
C LEU A 128 2.69 24.31 -15.96
N ARG A 129 1.56 23.78 -16.43
CA ARG A 129 1.48 22.79 -17.51
C ARG A 129 1.94 23.36 -18.86
#